data_AF-A0A0N4Z2M3-F1
#
_entry.id   AF-A0A0N4Z2M3-F1
#
_cell.length_a   1.000
_cell.length_b   1.000
_cell.length_c   1.000
_cell.angle_alpha   90.00
_cell.angle_beta   90.00
_cell.angle_gamma   90.00
#
_symmetry.space_group_name_H-M   'P 1'
#
loop_
_entity.id
_entity.type
_entity.pdbx_description
1 polymer ?
#
loop_
_entity_poly.entity_id
_entity_poly.type
_entity_poly.pdbx_seq_one_letter_code
_entity_poly.pdbx_strand_id
1 'polypeptide(L)'
;MNTSFSLKQKPKSCTDIQDELTTIKQLCAKHEKLCLSFNKWKSHVEQNDAQLQILNETATSLRFRHKMLTDMIAVKPTSPEVLEKLQKEIKAVEDQVDIWIRELSEINETRTHLDIEFIQLKSKLQRSMTNIEIAHLDFDTIEKNHRNIWKKFLYNTRQLSKSR
;
A
#
# COMPACT_ATOMS: atom_id res chain seq x y z
N MET A 1 -22.00 15.64 43.19
CA MET A 1 -23.06 14.64 42.91
C MET A 1 -22.75 14.01 41.56
N ASN A 2 -22.14 12.82 41.54
CA ASN A 2 -21.80 12.09 40.32
C ASN A 2 -22.95 11.15 39.96
N THR A 3 -23.78 11.53 39.00
CA THR A 3 -24.79 10.66 38.41
C THR A 3 -24.14 9.81 37.31
N SER A 4 -23.68 8.62 37.70
CA SER A 4 -23.26 7.57 36.79
C SER A 4 -24.48 7.07 36.00
N PHE A 5 -24.65 7.54 34.77
CA PHE A 5 -25.60 6.98 33.82
C PHE A 5 -25.18 5.54 33.46
N SER A 6 -25.66 4.57 34.23
CA SER A 6 -25.62 3.16 33.84
C SER A 6 -26.72 2.95 32.79
N LEU A 7 -26.38 3.16 31.52
CA LEU A 7 -27.16 2.64 30.41
C LEU A 7 -27.16 1.11 30.52
N LYS A 8 -28.19 0.56 31.19
CA LYS A 8 -28.49 -0.87 31.16
C LYS A 8 -28.74 -1.25 29.70
N GLN A 9 -27.72 -1.76 29.02
CA GLN A 9 -27.86 -2.37 27.71
C GLN A 9 -28.89 -3.50 27.81
N LYS A 10 -29.96 -3.40 27.02
CA LYS A 10 -30.95 -4.47 26.86
C LYS A 10 -30.20 -5.76 26.44
N PRO A 11 -30.60 -6.95 26.93
CA PRO A 11 -30.00 -8.19 26.48
C PRO A 11 -30.20 -8.30 24.97
N LYS A 12 -29.10 -8.29 24.21
CA LYS A 12 -29.10 -8.53 22.76
C LYS A 12 -29.63 -9.94 22.50
N SER A 13 -30.51 -10.08 21.52
CA SER A 13 -31.01 -11.38 21.12
C SER A 13 -29.91 -12.21 20.44
N CYS A 14 -30.09 -13.53 20.34
CA CYS A 14 -29.10 -14.40 19.69
C CYS A 14 -28.88 -14.01 18.21
N THR A 15 -29.93 -13.55 17.54
CA THR A 15 -29.87 -13.04 16.16
C THR A 15 -29.05 -11.75 16.07
N ASP A 16 -29.21 -10.83 17.02
CA ASP A 16 -28.43 -9.57 17.04
C ASP A 16 -26.92 -9.83 17.19
N ILE A 17 -26.54 -10.81 18.01
CA ILE A 17 -25.13 -11.21 18.19
C ILE A 17 -24.56 -11.81 16.90
N GLN A 18 -25.34 -12.63 16.20
CA GLN A 18 -24.90 -13.27 14.96
C GLN A 18 -24.74 -12.25 13.82
N ASP A 19 -25.60 -11.24 13.76
CA ASP A 19 -25.50 -10.14 12.79
C ASP A 19 -24.27 -9.26 13.07
N GLU A 20 -23.98 -8.96 14.34
CA GLU A 20 -22.77 -8.23 14.75
C GLU A 20 -21.50 -9.00 14.38
N LEU A 21 -21.42 -10.29 14.69
CA LEU A 21 -20.29 -11.15 14.32
C LEU A 21 -20.10 -11.24 12.79
N THR A 22 -21.21 -11.29 12.04
CA THR A 22 -21.17 -11.29 10.57
C THR A 22 -20.60 -9.97 10.05
N THR A 23 -20.99 -8.84 10.64
CA THR A 23 -20.47 -7.52 10.30
C THR A 23 -18.98 -7.41 10.57
N ILE A 24 -18.52 -7.89 11.73
CA ILE A 24 -17.08 -7.94 12.08
C ILE A 24 -16.31 -8.79 11.07
N LYS A 25 -16.84 -9.96 10.69
CA LYS A 25 -16.21 -10.83 9.70
C LYS A 25 -16.07 -10.16 8.33
N GLN A 26 -17.11 -9.44 7.89
CA GLN A 26 -17.06 -8.69 6.63
C GLN A 26 -16.04 -7.54 6.68
N LEU A 27 -15.92 -6.88 7.83
CA LEU A 27 -14.91 -5.84 8.05
C LEU A 27 -13.49 -6.41 7.92
N CYS A 28 -13.20 -7.53 8.59
CA CYS A 28 -11.91 -8.21 8.48
C CYS A 28 -11.57 -8.59 7.04
N ALA A 29 -12.53 -9.15 6.30
CA ALA A 29 -12.33 -9.48 4.89
C ALA A 29 -12.07 -8.25 4.01
N LYS A 30 -12.69 -7.10 4.29
CA LYS A 30 -12.40 -5.83 3.59
C LYS A 30 -11.00 -5.32 3.94
N HIS A 31 -10.60 -5.41 5.20
CA HIS A 31 -9.26 -5.02 5.65
C HIS A 31 -8.17 -5.85 4.97
N GLU A 32 -8.34 -7.17 4.93
CA GLU A 32 -7.41 -8.09 4.25
C GLU A 32 -7.21 -7.71 2.77
N LYS A 33 -8.30 -7.41 2.05
CA LYS A 33 -8.22 -6.94 0.66
C LYS A 33 -7.44 -5.62 0.52
N LEU A 34 -7.58 -4.70 1.47
CA LEU A 34 -6.80 -3.46 1.48
C LEU A 34 -5.31 -3.73 1.71
N CYS A 35 -4.97 -4.63 2.63
CA CYS A 35 -3.59 -5.05 2.86
C CYS A 35 -2.96 -5.70 1.61
N LEU A 36 -3.71 -6.56 0.92
CA LEU A 36 -3.27 -7.15 -0.35
C LEU A 36 -3.04 -6.08 -1.43
N SER A 37 -3.96 -5.11 -1.53
CA SER A 37 -3.83 -3.99 -2.48
C SER A 37 -2.59 -3.14 -2.18
N PHE A 38 -2.31 -2.89 -0.89
CA PHE A 38 -1.13 -2.17 -0.45
C PHE A 38 0.17 -2.92 -0.74
N ASN A 39 0.20 -4.24 -0.53
CA ASN A 39 1.37 -5.05 -0.90
C ASN A 39 1.62 -5.04 -2.40
N LYS A 40 0.57 -5.08 -3.22
CA LYS A 40 0.69 -4.94 -4.67
C LYS A 40 1.25 -3.57 -5.06
N TRP A 41 0.71 -2.48 -4.50
CA TRP A 41 1.23 -1.14 -4.70
C TRP A 41 2.72 -1.04 -4.33
N LYS A 42 3.12 -1.61 -3.19
CA LYS A 42 4.52 -1.63 -2.75
C LYS A 42 5.42 -2.33 -3.77
N SER A 43 5.01 -3.48 -4.30
CA SER A 43 5.77 -4.19 -5.34
C SER A 43 5.91 -3.36 -6.62
N HIS A 44 4.87 -2.63 -7.02
CA HIS A 44 4.96 -1.75 -8.19
C HIS A 44 5.91 -0.57 -7.96
N VAL A 45 5.95 0.00 -6.74
CA VAL A 45 6.93 1.03 -6.37
C VAL A 45 8.35 0.50 -6.47
N GLU A 46 8.61 -0.69 -5.92
CA GLU A 46 9.93 -1.34 -6.00
C GLU A 46 10.36 -1.57 -7.45
N GLN A 47 9.43 -1.98 -8.33
CA GLN A 47 9.70 -2.13 -9.76
C GLN A 47 10.00 -0.78 -10.43
N ASN A 48 9.24 0.27 -10.13
CA ASN A 48 9.45 1.61 -10.68
C ASN A 48 10.81 2.19 -10.25
N ASP A 49 11.20 1.98 -8.98
CA ASP A 49 12.49 2.41 -8.45
C ASP A 49 13.65 1.66 -9.14
N ALA A 50 13.50 0.35 -9.40
CA ALA A 50 14.48 -0.43 -10.15
C ALA A 50 14.62 0.05 -11.61
N GLN A 51 13.51 0.39 -12.27
CA GLN A 51 13.54 0.97 -13.62
C GLN A 51 14.26 2.33 -13.63
N LEU A 52 14.01 3.17 -12.63
CA LEU A 52 14.70 4.45 -12.50
C LEU A 52 16.21 4.28 -12.25
N GLN A 53 16.61 3.26 -11.48
CA GLN A 53 18.03 2.94 -11.29
C GLN A 53 18.71 2.61 -12.62
N ILE A 54 18.09 1.76 -13.45
CA ILE A 54 18.61 1.42 -14.78
C ILE A 54 18.76 2.69 -15.65
N LEU A 55 17.75 3.57 -15.64
CA LEU A 55 17.85 4.84 -16.37
C LEU A 55 18.97 5.75 -15.86
N ASN A 56 19.26 5.76 -14.56
CA ASN A 56 20.38 6.52 -14.00
C ASN A 56 21.74 5.97 -14.45
N GLU A 57 21.87 4.64 -14.59
CA GLU A 57 23.06 4.02 -15.17
C GLU A 57 23.22 4.41 -16.65
N THR A 58 22.13 4.35 -17.43
CA THR A 58 22.13 4.84 -18.84
C THR A 58 22.53 6.31 -18.92
N ALA A 59 21.98 7.18 -18.04
CA ALA A 59 22.34 8.60 -18.00
C ALA A 59 23.84 8.81 -17.71
N THR A 60 24.42 7.99 -16.83
CA THR A 60 25.85 8.05 -16.51
C THR A 60 26.70 7.67 -17.71
N SER A 61 26.33 6.61 -18.44
CA SER A 61 26.99 6.19 -19.68
C SER A 61 26.90 7.27 -20.77
N LEU A 62 25.72 7.86 -20.97
CA LEU A 62 25.51 8.95 -21.92
C LEU A 62 26.35 10.19 -21.58
N ARG A 63 26.43 10.58 -20.30
CA ARG A 63 27.30 11.68 -19.85
C ARG A 63 28.78 11.39 -20.10
N PHE A 64 29.22 10.16 -19.88
CA PHE A 64 30.59 9.75 -20.17
C PHE A 64 30.91 9.86 -21.67
N ARG A 65 30.03 9.31 -22.52
CA ARG A 65 30.18 9.40 -23.99
C ARG A 65 30.16 10.84 -24.49
N HIS A 66 29.24 11.66 -23.98
CA HIS A 66 29.18 13.09 -24.30
C HIS A 66 30.49 13.81 -23.91
N LYS A 67 31.06 13.51 -22.74
CA LYS A 67 32.36 14.07 -22.34
C LYS A 67 33.48 13.65 -23.29
N MET A 68 33.55 12.36 -23.65
CA MET A 68 34.54 11.88 -24.62
C MET A 68 34.41 12.56 -25.99
N LEU A 69 33.19 12.72 -26.48
CA LEU A 69 32.92 13.47 -27.71
C LEU A 69 33.39 14.93 -27.60
N THR A 70 33.07 15.58 -26.49
CA THR A 70 33.49 16.97 -26.22
C THR A 70 35.01 17.10 -26.25
N ASP A 71 35.73 16.20 -25.57
CA ASP A 71 37.19 16.17 -25.53
C ASP A 71 37.80 15.91 -26.92
N MET A 72 37.20 15.00 -27.71
CA MET A 72 37.61 14.72 -29.08
C MET A 72 37.35 15.88 -30.04
N ILE A 73 36.27 16.65 -29.84
CA ILE A 73 35.99 17.84 -30.64
C ILE A 73 36.96 18.96 -30.28
N ALA A 74 37.33 19.10 -29.00
CA ALA A 74 38.25 20.12 -28.52
C ALA A 74 39.63 20.05 -29.17
N VAL A 75 40.10 18.85 -29.53
CA VAL A 75 41.38 18.66 -30.25
C VAL A 75 41.31 19.02 -31.75
N LYS A 76 40.14 19.45 -32.25
CA LYS A 76 39.90 19.90 -33.64
C LYS A 76 40.45 18.93 -34.70
N PRO A 77 39.94 17.69 -34.75
CA PRO A 77 40.41 16.71 -35.70
C PRO A 77 40.13 17.18 -37.14
N THR A 78 41.15 17.09 -37.99
CA THR A 78 41.09 17.50 -39.41
C THR A 78 40.95 16.33 -40.37
N SER A 79 41.12 15.09 -39.89
CA SER A 79 40.95 13.89 -40.72
C SER A 79 39.46 13.67 -41.05
N PRO A 80 39.08 13.58 -42.35
CA PRO A 80 37.70 13.34 -42.76
C PRO A 80 37.09 12.06 -42.16
N GLU A 81 37.88 11.00 -42.02
CA GLU A 81 37.42 9.71 -41.45
C GLU A 81 37.05 9.85 -39.97
N VAL A 82 37.83 10.63 -39.22
CA VAL A 82 37.58 10.88 -37.79
C VAL A 82 36.34 11.75 -37.61
N LEU A 83 36.15 12.74 -38.48
CA LEU A 83 34.96 13.61 -38.48
C LEU A 83 33.69 12.81 -38.79
N GLU A 84 33.72 11.89 -39.77
CA GLU A 84 32.56 11.05 -40.08
C GLU A 84 32.21 10.12 -38.91
N LYS A 85 33.20 9.51 -38.25
CA LYS A 85 32.98 8.69 -37.06
C LYS A 85 32.40 9.50 -35.91
N LEU A 86 32.92 10.70 -35.67
CA LEU A 86 32.39 11.63 -34.66
C LEU A 86 30.94 12.01 -34.94
N GLN A 87 30.59 12.36 -36.17
CA GLN A 87 29.21 12.70 -36.54
C GLN A 87 28.25 11.52 -36.31
N LYS A 88 28.66 10.30 -36.67
CA LYS A 88 27.86 9.09 -36.42
C LYS A 88 27.64 8.86 -34.93
N GLU A 89 28.68 9.03 -34.12
CA GLU A 89 28.60 8.82 -32.68
C GLU A 89 27.78 9.92 -31.98
N ILE A 90 27.91 11.19 -32.39
CA ILE A 90 27.07 12.29 -31.90
C ILE A 90 25.60 11.97 -32.16
N LYS A 91 25.25 11.60 -33.40
CA LYS A 91 23.88 11.23 -33.75
C LYS A 91 23.38 10.04 -32.92
N ALA A 92 24.22 9.03 -32.73
CA ALA A 92 23.86 7.87 -31.91
C ALA A 92 23.64 8.23 -30.43
N VAL A 93 24.39 9.19 -29.88
CA VAL A 93 24.16 9.71 -28.53
C VAL A 93 22.86 10.53 -28.48
N GLU A 94 22.60 11.38 -29.46
CA GLU A 94 21.35 12.15 -29.57
C GLU A 94 20.12 11.22 -29.60
N ASP A 95 20.13 10.21 -30.49
CA ASP A 95 19.04 9.22 -30.60
C ASP A 95 18.81 8.48 -29.27
N GLN A 96 19.87 8.14 -28.54
CA GLN A 96 19.75 7.49 -27.23
C GLN A 96 19.27 8.43 -26.12
N VAL A 97 19.64 9.71 -26.18
CA VAL A 97 19.12 10.73 -25.25
C VAL A 97 17.61 10.89 -25.45
N ASP A 98 17.13 10.91 -26.69
CA ASP A 98 15.70 11.01 -26.98
C ASP A 98 14.91 9.81 -26.43
N ILE A 99 15.45 8.60 -26.61
CA ILE A 99 14.88 7.37 -26.02
C ILE A 99 14.88 7.48 -24.49
N TRP A 100 16.00 7.89 -23.90
CA TRP A 100 16.14 8.03 -22.44
C TRP A 100 15.17 9.05 -21.85
N ILE A 101 14.98 10.21 -22.50
CA ILE A 101 14.00 11.23 -22.08
C ILE A 101 12.58 10.66 -22.11
N ARG A 102 12.22 9.94 -23.17
CA ARG A 102 10.90 9.31 -23.29
C ARG A 102 10.65 8.28 -22.19
N GLU A 103 11.58 7.36 -21.98
CA GLU A 103 11.48 6.33 -20.94
C GLU A 103 11.42 6.95 -19.53
N LEU A 104 12.19 8.01 -19.29
CA LEU A 104 12.14 8.76 -18.03
C LEU A 104 10.75 9.37 -17.80
N SER A 105 10.14 9.93 -18.85
CA SER A 105 8.78 10.48 -18.77
C SER A 105 7.75 9.40 -18.44
N GLU A 106 7.83 8.22 -19.06
CA GLU A 106 6.93 7.09 -18.80
C GLU A 106 7.05 6.57 -17.36
N ILE A 107 8.28 6.45 -16.85
CA ILE A 107 8.55 6.06 -15.45
C ILE A 107 8.03 7.11 -14.48
N ASN A 108 8.20 8.39 -14.79
CA ASN A 108 7.72 9.49 -13.95
C ASN A 108 6.18 9.59 -13.91
N GLU A 109 5.51 9.35 -15.04
CA GLU A 109 4.04 9.25 -15.08
C GLU A 109 3.55 8.09 -14.22
N THR A 110 4.17 6.91 -14.36
CA THR A 110 3.89 5.74 -13.52
C THR A 110 4.10 6.05 -12.04
N ARG A 111 5.19 6.74 -11.69
CA ARG A 111 5.49 7.17 -10.32
C ARG A 111 4.41 8.08 -9.75
N THR A 112 3.98 9.06 -10.54
CA THR A 112 2.91 9.99 -10.17
C THR A 112 1.61 9.24 -9.87
N HIS A 113 1.26 8.25 -10.70
CA HIS A 113 0.09 7.41 -10.47
C HIS A 113 0.20 6.62 -9.16
N LEU A 114 1.36 6.00 -8.91
CA LEU A 114 1.63 5.26 -7.67
C LEU A 114 1.54 6.15 -6.42
N ASP A 115 2.01 7.40 -6.48
CA ASP A 115 1.91 8.33 -5.34
C ASP A 115 0.45 8.72 -5.05
N ILE A 116 -0.38 8.88 -6.08
CA ILE A 116 -1.83 9.11 -5.91
C ILE A 116 -2.49 7.87 -5.29
N GLU A 117 -2.19 6.67 -5.81
CA GLU A 117 -2.70 5.41 -5.25
C GLU A 117 -2.31 5.24 -3.78
N PHE A 118 -1.07 5.60 -3.41
CA PHE A 118 -0.59 5.54 -2.04
C PHE A 118 -1.44 6.40 -1.09
N ILE A 119 -1.71 7.64 -1.46
CA ILE A 119 -2.52 8.56 -0.65
C ILE A 119 -3.91 7.95 -0.40
N GLN A 120 -4.53 7.41 -1.45
CA GLN A 120 -5.84 6.77 -1.36
C GLN A 120 -5.81 5.51 -0.49
N LEU A 121 -4.85 4.61 -0.72
CA LEU A 121 -4.70 3.36 0.04
C LEU A 121 -4.39 3.64 1.51
N LYS A 122 -3.50 4.58 1.80
CA LYS A 122 -3.13 4.99 3.16
C LYS A 122 -4.35 5.47 3.93
N SER A 123 -5.15 6.36 3.35
CA SER A 123 -6.36 6.86 4.01
C SER A 123 -7.39 5.76 4.29
N LYS A 124 -7.59 4.83 3.34
CA LYS A 124 -8.49 3.67 3.48
C LYS A 124 -8.00 2.70 4.55
N LEU A 125 -6.70 2.40 4.56
CA LEU A 125 -6.07 1.52 5.55
C LEU A 125 -6.16 2.08 6.96
N GLN A 126 -5.85 3.37 7.15
CA GLN A 126 -5.96 4.03 8.45
C GLN A 126 -7.38 3.91 9.01
N ARG A 127 -8.40 4.25 8.21
CA ARG A 127 -9.79 4.11 8.62
C ARG A 127 -10.16 2.66 8.91
N SER A 128 -9.73 1.74 8.05
CA SER A 128 -9.99 0.31 8.24
C SER A 128 -9.34 -0.23 9.52
N MET A 129 -8.15 0.23 9.88
CA MET A 129 -7.44 -0.17 11.08
C MET A 129 -8.21 0.26 12.33
N THR A 130 -8.64 1.52 12.40
CA THR A 130 -9.49 2.01 13.49
C THR A 130 -10.80 1.21 13.60
N ASN A 131 -11.43 0.89 12.47
CA ASN A 131 -12.63 0.06 12.49
C ASN A 131 -12.36 -1.35 13.04
N ILE A 132 -11.21 -1.95 12.71
CA ILE A 132 -10.80 -3.27 13.23
C ILE A 132 -10.55 -3.22 14.73
N GLU A 133 -9.93 -2.16 15.24
CA GLU A 133 -9.74 -1.94 16.68
C GLU A 133 -11.08 -1.81 17.41
N ILE A 134 -12.03 -1.05 16.86
CA ILE A 134 -13.39 -0.94 17.42
C ILE A 134 -14.08 -2.31 17.40
N ALA A 135 -14.00 -3.02 16.27
CA ALA A 135 -14.60 -4.35 16.14
C ALA A 135 -14.02 -5.37 17.15
N HIS A 136 -12.74 -5.25 17.51
CA HIS A 136 -12.15 -6.04 18.58
C HIS A 136 -12.79 -5.75 19.94
N LEU A 137 -13.01 -4.47 20.28
CA LEU A 137 -13.69 -4.08 21.53
C LEU A 137 -15.14 -4.58 21.57
N ASP A 138 -15.83 -4.51 20.44
CA ASP A 138 -17.19 -5.05 20.30
C ASP A 138 -17.19 -6.57 20.49
N PHE A 139 -16.22 -7.28 19.89
CA PHE A 139 -16.05 -8.72 20.06
C PHE A 139 -15.82 -9.11 21.52
N ASP A 140 -14.92 -8.43 22.23
CA ASP A 140 -14.65 -8.66 23.66
C ASP A 140 -15.92 -8.45 24.52
N THR A 141 -16.71 -7.44 24.17
CA THR A 141 -17.98 -7.13 24.84
C THR A 141 -19.01 -8.23 24.59
N ILE A 142 -19.16 -8.69 23.34
CA ILE A 142 -20.02 -9.81 22.96
C ILE A 142 -19.60 -11.08 23.71
N GLU A 143 -18.32 -11.40 23.74
CA GLU A 143 -17.78 -12.58 24.40
C GLU A 143 -18.04 -12.55 25.91
N LYS A 144 -17.82 -11.41 26.56
CA LYS A 144 -18.13 -11.20 27.99
C LYS A 144 -19.61 -11.38 28.28
N ASN A 145 -20.48 -10.81 27.45
CA ASN A 145 -21.93 -10.93 27.59
C ASN A 145 -22.39 -12.38 27.43
N HIS A 146 -21.89 -13.07 26.41
CA HIS A 146 -22.17 -14.48 26.18
C HIS A 146 -21.75 -15.35 27.37
N ARG A 147 -20.53 -15.17 27.90
CA ARG A 147 -20.07 -15.85 29.12
C ARG A 147 -20.99 -15.59 30.32
N ASN A 148 -21.47 -14.37 30.50
CA ASN A 148 -22.39 -14.03 31.59
C ASN A 148 -23.76 -14.70 31.45
N ILE A 149 -24.29 -14.79 30.22
CA ILE A 149 -25.55 -15.49 29.93
C ILE A 149 -25.39 -16.98 30.30
N TRP A 150 -24.33 -17.63 29.84
CA TRP A 150 -24.07 -19.05 30.15
C TRP A 150 -23.88 -19.32 31.64
N LYS A 151 -23.16 -18.44 32.35
CA LYS A 151 -23.02 -18.56 33.81
C LYS A 151 -24.37 -18.53 34.52
N LYS A 152 -25.25 -17.59 34.14
CA LYS A 152 -26.62 -17.50 34.70
C LYS A 152 -27.46 -18.73 34.37
N PHE A 153 -27.41 -19.18 33.12
CA PHE A 153 -28.13 -20.38 32.68
C PHE A 153 -27.70 -21.61 33.49
N LEU A 154 -26.40 -21.90 33.56
CA LEU A 154 -25.86 -23.05 34.32
C LEU A 154 -26.20 -22.97 35.81
N TYR A 155 -26.15 -21.78 36.41
CA TYR A 155 -26.54 -21.57 37.79
C TYR A 155 -28.02 -21.90 38.02
N ASN A 156 -28.92 -21.38 37.18
CA ASN A 156 -30.36 -21.61 37.29
C ASN A 156 -30.71 -23.09 37.10
N THR A 157 -30.08 -23.78 36.14
CA THR A 157 -30.28 -25.21 35.91
C THR A 157 -29.84 -26.05 37.12
N ARG A 158 -28.74 -25.68 37.79
CA ARG A 158 -28.27 -26.33 39.02
C ARG A 158 -29.19 -26.09 40.22
N GLN A 159 -29.85 -24.94 40.30
CA GLN A 159 -30.83 -24.66 41.37
C GLN A 159 -32.13 -25.45 41.16
N LEU A 160 -32.58 -25.57 39.90
CA LEU A 160 -33.74 -26.38 39.53
C LEU A 160 -33.52 -27.88 39.80
N SER A 161 -32.30 -28.39 39.59
CA SER A 161 -31.96 -29.78 39.88
C SER A 161 -31.82 -30.10 41.38
N LYS A 162 -31.64 -29.08 42.24
CA LYS A 162 -31.56 -29.24 43.71
C LYS A 162 -32.91 -29.09 44.42
N SER A 163 -33.92 -28.59 43.70
CA SER A 163 -35.28 -28.38 44.22
C SER A 163 -36.26 -29.51 43.81
N ARG A 164 -35.75 -30.59 43.20
CA ARG A 164 -36.42 -31.86 42.95
C ARG A 164 -35.78 -32.93 43.83
#